data_AF-A0A6I1DXB8-F1
#
_entry.id   AF-A0A6I1DXB8-F1
#
_cell.length_a   1.000
_cell.length_b   1.000
_cell.length_c   1.000
_cell.angle_alpha   90.00
_cell.angle_beta   90.00
_cell.angle_gamma   90.00
#
_symmetry.space_group_name_H-M   'P 1'
#
loop_
_entity.id
_entity.type
_entity.pdbx_description
1 polymer ?
#
loop_
_entity_poly.entity_id
_entity_poly.type
_entity_poly.pdbx_seq_one_letter_code
_entity_poly.pdbx_strand_id
1 'polypeptide(L)'
;IYGLKQASRAWNIKFDQAVKSFGFDQNIDEPCVYKKGSGKAVAFLVLYVDDILLIGNDVGILSSTKVWLSSQFQIKDLGERV
;
A
#
# COMPACT_ATOMS: atom_id res chain seq x y z
N ILE A 1 24.77 -14.53 4.20
CA ILE A 1 24.82 -13.38 3.26
C ILE A 1 23.56 -13.22 2.38
N TYR A 2 22.47 -13.96 2.61
CA TYR A 2 21.21 -13.85 1.82
C TYR A 2 20.05 -13.14 2.54
N GLY A 3 20.28 -12.61 3.75
CA GLY A 3 19.23 -12.15 4.66
C GLY A 3 18.41 -10.96 4.15
N LEU A 4 19.02 -9.99 3.46
CA LEU A 4 18.30 -8.81 2.97
C LEU A 4 17.28 -9.14 1.87
N LYS A 5 17.64 -10.00 0.92
CA LYS A 5 16.74 -10.39 -0.19
C LYS A 5 15.59 -11.30 0.26
N GLN A 6 15.81 -12.11 1.30
CA GLN A 6 14.75 -12.93 1.89
C GLN A 6 13.81 -12.10 2.78
N ALA A 7 14.35 -11.16 3.55
CA ALA A 7 13.56 -10.28 4.41
C ALA A 7 12.64 -9.37 3.59
N SER A 8 13.11 -8.81 2.47
CA SER A 8 12.27 -7.98 1.59
C SER A 8 11.14 -8.78 0.93
N ARG A 9 11.40 -10.04 0.55
CA ARG A 9 10.37 -10.92 -0.03
C ARG A 9 9.32 -11.33 1.00
N ALA A 10 9.73 -11.66 2.22
CA ALA A 10 8.82 -11.98 3.32
C ALA A 10 7.97 -10.76 3.72
N TRP A 11 8.57 -9.57 3.74
CA TRP A 11 7.87 -8.32 3.98
C TRP A 11 6.84 -8.04 2.89
N ASN A 12 7.21 -8.21 1.61
CA ASN A 12 6.29 -8.01 0.49
C ASN A 12 5.09 -8.97 0.54
N ILE A 13 5.30 -10.24 0.90
CA ILE A 13 4.19 -11.21 1.05
C ILE A 13 3.26 -10.78 2.20
N LYS A 14 3.82 -10.35 3.33
CA LYS A 14 3.03 -9.86 4.46
C LYS A 14 2.25 -8.59 4.11
N PHE A 15 2.87 -7.70 3.34
CA PHE A 15 2.24 -6.48 2.83
C PHE A 15 1.08 -6.79 1.89
N ASP A 16 1.30 -7.65 0.89
CA ASP A 16 0.27 -8.09 -0.06
C ASP A 16 -0.95 -8.68 0.66
N GLN A 17 -0.74 -9.60 1.61
CA GLN A 17 -1.81 -10.22 2.39
C GLN A 17 -2.57 -9.20 3.25
N ALA A 18 -1.85 -8.29 3.90
CA ALA A 18 -2.46 -7.28 4.77
C ALA A 18 -3.32 -6.30 3.94
N VAL A 19 -2.77 -5.80 2.82
CA VAL A 19 -3.43 -4.83 1.93
C VAL A 19 -4.68 -5.45 1.31
N LYS A 20 -4.61 -6.71 0.85
CA LYS A 20 -5.78 -7.47 0.39
C LYS A 20 -6.83 -7.63 1.49
N SER A 21 -6.43 -7.95 2.71
CA SER A 21 -7.35 -8.07 3.86
C SER A 21 -8.01 -6.74 4.24
N PHE A 22 -7.35 -5.61 3.96
CA PHE A 22 -7.91 -4.27 4.17
C PHE A 22 -8.90 -3.86 3.06
N GLY A 23 -9.05 -4.65 2.00
CA GLY A 23 -10.00 -4.43 0.91
C GLY A 23 -9.42 -3.72 -0.32
N PHE A 24 -8.12 -3.85 -0.53
CA PHE A 24 -7.48 -3.50 -1.80
C PHE A 24 -7.36 -4.73 -2.70
N ASP A 25 -7.66 -4.56 -3.98
CA ASP A 25 -7.41 -5.56 -5.01
C ASP A 25 -6.08 -5.28 -5.71
N GLN A 26 -5.23 -6.31 -5.79
CA GLN A 26 -3.97 -6.25 -6.53
C GLN A 26 -4.24 -6.28 -8.03
N ASN A 27 -3.52 -5.45 -8.79
CA ASN A 27 -3.59 -5.47 -10.24
C ASN A 27 -2.89 -6.72 -10.80
N ILE A 28 -3.50 -7.37 -11.80
CA ILE A 28 -2.98 -8.62 -12.39
C ILE A 28 -1.73 -8.33 -13.23
N ASP A 29 -1.75 -7.26 -14.01
CA ASP A 29 -0.63 -6.86 -14.88
C ASP A 29 0.52 -6.21 -14.11
N GLU A 30 0.21 -5.54 -12.99
CA GLU A 30 1.19 -4.83 -12.15
C GLU A 30 1.04 -5.20 -10.67
N PRO A 31 1.72 -6.24 -10.18
CA PRO A 31 1.59 -6.74 -8.80
C PRO A 31 1.98 -5.74 -7.71
N CYS A 32 2.68 -4.66 -8.07
CA CYS A 32 3.02 -3.56 -7.18
C CYS A 32 1.88 -2.53 -7.01
N VAL A 33 0.85 -2.59 -7.86
CA VAL A 33 -0.28 -1.66 -7.86
C VAL A 33 -1.50 -2.33 -7.24
N TYR A 34 -2.12 -1.64 -6.30
CA TYR A 34 -3.33 -2.06 -5.63
C TYR A 34 -4.39 -0.97 -5.78
N LYS A 35 -5.65 -1.38 -5.91
CA LYS A 35 -6.79 -0.49 -6.06
C LYS A 35 -7.83 -0.79 -5.01
N LYS A 36 -8.38 0.24 -4.38
CA LYS A 36 -9.51 0.14 -3.45
C LYS A 36 -10.53 1.19 -3.80
N GLY A 37 -11.79 0.81 -3.90
CA GLY A 37 -12.87 1.76 -4.16
C GLY A 37 -14.01 1.17 -4.97
N SER A 38 -15.16 1.85 -4.92
CA SER A 38 -16.34 1.51 -5.69
C SER A 38 -17.03 2.79 -6.16
N GLY A 39 -17.28 2.88 -7.47
CA GLY A 39 -17.94 4.03 -8.08
C GLY A 39 -17.11 5.31 -8.02
N LYS A 40 -17.55 6.29 -7.22
CA LYS A 40 -17.00 7.65 -7.18
C LYS A 40 -15.77 7.82 -6.28
N ALA A 41 -15.49 6.90 -5.37
CA ALA A 41 -14.36 6.99 -4.45
C ALA A 41 -13.36 5.85 -4.76
N VAL A 42 -12.14 6.23 -5.11
CA VAL A 42 -11.06 5.33 -5.52
C VAL A 42 -9.74 5.78 -4.88
N ALA A 43 -9.00 4.80 -4.40
CA ALA A 43 -7.62 4.91 -3.97
C ALA A 43 -6.76 3.86 -4.68
N PHE A 44 -5.55 4.25 -5.03
CA PHE A 44 -4.48 3.48 -5.60
C PHE A 44 -3.32 3.48 -4.63
N LEU A 45 -2.79 2.31 -4.35
CA LEU A 45 -1.63 2.11 -3.51
C LEU A 45 -0.57 1.43 -4.38
N VAL A 46 0.59 2.06 -4.54
CA VAL A 46 1.70 1.55 -5.33
C VAL A 46 2.88 1.33 -4.42
N LEU A 47 3.40 0.11 -4.42
CA LEU A 47 4.61 -0.25 -3.68
C LEU A 47 5.82 -0.20 -4.61
N TYR A 48 6.76 0.69 -4.33
CA TYR A 48 7.99 0.86 -5.10
C TYR A 48 9.22 0.61 -4.21
N VAL A 49 9.68 -0.64 -4.15
CA VAL A 49 10.84 -1.09 -3.37
C VAL A 49 10.75 -0.72 -1.88
N ASP A 50 11.19 0.48 -1.51
CA ASP A 50 11.20 1.02 -0.14
C ASP A 50 10.12 2.10 0.08
N ASP A 51 9.52 2.61 -0.99
CA ASP A 51 8.53 3.68 -0.97
C ASP A 51 7.12 3.14 -1.20
N ILE A 52 6.14 3.75 -0.52
CA ILE A 52 4.72 3.49 -0.71
C ILE A 52 4.06 4.77 -1.19
N LEU A 53 3.43 4.71 -2.35
CA LEU A 53 2.70 5.80 -2.94
C LEU A 53 1.20 5.53 -2.78
N LEU A 54 0.49 6.44 -2.11
CA LEU A 54 -0.95 6.36 -1.92
C LEU A 54 -1.60 7.55 -2.63
N ILE A 55 -2.43 7.28 -3.63
CA ILE A 55 -3.11 8.29 -4.47
C ILE A 55 -4.59 7.98 -4.48
N GLY A 56 -5.46 8.98 -4.45
CA GLY A 56 -6.89 8.74 -4.55
C GLY A 56 -7.65 10.04 -4.63
N ASN A 57 -8.95 9.93 -4.89
CA ASN A 57 -9.82 11.09 -4.99
C ASN A 57 -10.72 11.28 -3.75
N ASP A 58 -10.64 10.36 -2.79
CA ASP A 58 -11.37 10.43 -1.53
C ASP A 58 -10.39 10.51 -0.35
N VAL A 59 -10.36 11.69 0.30
CA VAL A 59 -9.45 11.97 1.43
C VAL A 59 -9.76 11.06 2.63
N GLY A 60 -11.01 10.61 2.79
CA GLY A 60 -11.40 9.70 3.87
C GLY A 60 -10.77 8.31 3.71
N ILE A 61 -10.81 7.76 2.49
CA ILE A 61 -10.14 6.49 2.16
C ILE A 61 -8.62 6.64 2.30
N LEU A 62 -8.05 7.74 1.81
CA LEU A 62 -6.61 7.98 1.90
C LEU A 62 -6.13 8.07 3.35
N SER A 63 -6.80 8.89 4.17
CA SER A 63 -6.46 9.07 5.58
C SER A 63 -6.61 7.76 6.36
N SER A 64 -7.73 7.05 6.16
CA SER A 64 -7.97 5.75 6.81
C SER A 64 -6.92 4.71 6.41
N THR A 65 -6.54 4.67 5.12
CA THR A 65 -5.50 3.77 4.62
C THR A 65 -4.14 4.14 5.20
N LYS A 66 -3.79 5.43 5.26
CA LYS A 66 -2.52 5.92 5.84
C LYS A 66 -2.40 5.56 7.31
N VAL A 67 -3.45 5.78 8.11
CA VAL A 67 -3.48 5.41 9.53
C VAL A 67 -3.34 3.91 9.73
N TRP A 68 -4.11 3.12 8.97
CA TRP A 68 -4.04 1.66 9.04
C TRP A 68 -2.65 1.13 8.64
N LEU A 69 -2.09 1.65 7.54
CA LEU A 69 -0.75 1.30 7.06
C LEU A 69 0.32 1.64 8.11
N SER A 70 0.23 2.80 8.75
CA SER A 70 1.15 3.21 9.83
C SER A 70 1.01 2.37 11.10
N SER A 71 -0.18 1.78 11.33
CA SER A 71 -0.41 0.85 12.45
C SER A 71 0.13 -0.55 12.18
N GLN A 72 0.17 -1.00 10.93
CA GLN A 72 0.63 -2.34 10.56
C GLN A 72 2.13 -2.37 10.20
N PHE A 73 2.65 -1.26 9.66
CA PHE A 73 3.99 -1.14 9.14
C PHE A 73 4.66 0.13 9.70
N GLN A 74 5.96 0.07 9.94
CA GLN A 74 6.75 1.26 10.28
C GLN A 74 6.97 2.10 9.02
N ILE A 75 5.99 2.94 8.71
CA ILE A 75 6.03 3.84 7.55
C ILE A 75 6.47 5.21 8.02
N LYS A 76 7.46 5.76 7.34
CA LYS A 76 7.85 7.15 7.50
C LYS A 76 7.06 7.97 6.50
N ASP A 77 6.22 8.87 7.00
CA ASP A 77 5.53 9.82 6.15
C ASP A 77 6.54 10.79 5.52
N LEU A 78 6.63 10.80 4.19
CA LEU A 78 7.55 11.67 3.43
C LEU A 78 6.87 12.95 2.92
N GLY A 79 5.64 13.22 3.35
CA GLY A 79 4.89 14.44 3.08
C GLY A 79 3.75 14.26 2.08
N GLU A 80 2.75 15.13 2.19
CA GLU A 80 1.59 15.21 1.31
C GLU A 80 1.90 16.26 0.22
N ARG A 81 1.97 15.85 -1.06
CA ARG A 81 1.94 16.82 -2.15
C ARG A 81 0.49 17.24 -2.35
N VAL A 82 0.14 18.36 -1.71
CA VAL A 82 -1.05 19.16 -1.99
C VAL A 82 -1.05 19.72 -3.41
#